data_AF-S8EA09-F1
#
_entry.id   AF-S8EA09-F1
#
_cell.length_a   1.000
_cell.length_b   1.000
_cell.length_c   1.000
_cell.angle_alpha   90.00
_cell.angle_beta   90.00
_cell.angle_gamma   90.00
#
_symmetry.space_group_name_H-M   'P 1'
#
loop_
_entity.id
_entity.type
_entity.pdbx_description
1 polymer ?
#
loop_
_entity_poly.entity_id
_entity_poly.type
_entity_poly.pdbx_seq_one_letter_code
_entity_poly.pdbx_strand_id
1 'polypeptide(L)'
;MTWYPQDYADKVAMTDMTMRADPSRGFPGRTYRFYKGPVVFPFGFGLSYAKFKHALAAASPPEKKTRPPSESPARNFQPFGSDQGFANPRASSDCRSTWRTWGGIGGSETVAAFSSSPASGKRLIGFEKVHVAAGGKSPRVGI
;
A
#
# COMPACT_ATOMS: atom_id res chain seq x y z
N MET A 1 2.31 1.01 -12.07
CA MET A 1 3.08 -0.18 -12.50
C MET A 1 4.44 -0.16 -11.80
N THR A 2 5.08 -1.32 -11.60
CA THR A 2 6.48 -1.41 -11.14
C THR A 2 7.38 -1.59 -12.37
N TRP A 3 8.48 -0.87 -12.45
CA TRP A 3 9.47 -1.05 -13.52
C TRP A 3 10.50 -2.08 -13.10
N TYR A 4 10.48 -3.22 -13.78
CA TYR A 4 11.36 -4.34 -13.51
C TYR A 4 12.64 -4.27 -14.34
N PRO A 5 13.76 -4.81 -13.82
CA PRO A 5 14.94 -5.08 -14.62
C PRO A 5 14.62 -6.13 -15.71
N GLN A 6 15.43 -6.15 -16.77
CA GLN A 6 15.20 -7.01 -17.93
C GLN A 6 15.12 -8.51 -17.58
N ASP A 7 15.98 -8.96 -16.66
CA ASP A 7 16.07 -10.36 -16.21
C ASP A 7 14.76 -10.88 -15.57
N TYR A 8 13.84 -9.99 -15.19
CA TYR A 8 12.52 -10.37 -14.71
C TYR A 8 11.69 -11.09 -15.79
N ALA A 9 11.78 -10.65 -17.04
CA ALA A 9 11.02 -11.25 -18.15
C ALA A 9 11.45 -12.70 -18.41
N ASP A 10 12.73 -13.00 -18.19
CA ASP A 10 13.28 -14.35 -18.37
C ASP A 10 12.89 -15.30 -17.22
N LYS A 11 12.68 -14.75 -16.01
CA LYS A 11 12.34 -15.52 -14.80
C LYS A 11 10.84 -15.74 -14.60
N VAL A 12 10.00 -14.98 -15.30
CA VAL A 12 8.54 -14.99 -15.11
C VAL A 12 7.86 -15.29 -16.43
N ALA A 13 7.44 -16.53 -16.61
CA ALA A 13 6.57 -16.90 -17.73
C ALA A 13 5.26 -16.10 -17.64
N MET A 14 4.89 -15.40 -18.71
CA MET A 14 3.69 -14.55 -18.71
C MET A 14 2.37 -15.33 -18.55
N THR A 15 2.42 -16.65 -18.78
CA THR A 15 1.32 -17.61 -18.55
C THR A 15 1.15 -18.03 -17.09
N ASP A 16 2.19 -17.89 -16.25
CA ASP A 16 2.13 -18.25 -14.84
C ASP A 16 1.39 -17.17 -14.03
N MET A 17 0.21 -17.50 -13.51
CA MET A 17 -0.62 -16.55 -12.77
C MET A 17 -0.30 -16.48 -11.27
N THR A 18 0.74 -17.16 -10.80
CA THR A 18 1.15 -17.09 -9.39
C THR A 18 1.68 -15.69 -9.06
N MET A 19 1.29 -15.17 -7.89
CA MET A 19 1.65 -13.81 -7.48
C MET A 19 2.80 -13.79 -6.47
N ARG A 20 2.89 -14.80 -5.61
CA ARG A 20 3.87 -14.87 -4.51
C ARG A 20 5.20 -15.40 -5.01
N ALA A 21 6.29 -14.87 -4.48
CA ALA A 21 7.62 -15.40 -4.75
C ALA A 21 7.75 -16.85 -4.26
N ASP A 22 8.37 -17.69 -5.08
CA ASP A 22 8.69 -19.09 -4.78
C ASP A 22 10.19 -19.30 -5.02
N PRO A 23 11.01 -19.29 -3.94
CA PRO A 23 12.45 -19.49 -4.04
C PRO A 23 12.85 -20.84 -4.64
N SER A 24 12.02 -21.88 -4.50
CA SER A 24 12.34 -23.23 -5.00
C SER A 24 12.36 -23.31 -6.53
N ARG A 25 11.55 -22.46 -7.18
CA ARG A 25 11.47 -22.36 -8.66
C ARG A 25 12.23 -21.16 -9.22
N GLY A 26 12.91 -20.39 -8.36
CA GLY A 26 13.52 -19.11 -8.73
C GLY A 26 12.51 -18.02 -9.12
N PHE A 27 11.23 -18.18 -8.76
CA PHE A 27 10.18 -17.24 -9.11
C PHE A 27 10.20 -16.04 -8.16
N PRO A 28 10.46 -14.80 -8.64
CA PRO A 28 10.71 -13.67 -7.76
C PRO A 28 9.43 -13.00 -7.22
N GLY A 29 8.25 -13.46 -7.63
CA GLY A 29 6.95 -12.87 -7.30
C GLY A 29 6.54 -11.78 -8.29
N ARG A 30 5.26 -11.37 -8.26
CA ARG A 30 4.70 -10.35 -9.16
C ARG A 30 4.24 -9.12 -8.40
N THR A 31 4.17 -7.98 -9.11
CA THR A 31 3.71 -6.67 -8.62
C THR A 31 4.55 -6.09 -7.50
N TYR A 32 4.31 -4.83 -7.12
CA TYR A 32 4.98 -4.19 -5.98
C TYR A 32 4.75 -4.92 -4.64
N ARG A 33 3.71 -5.74 -4.55
CA ARG A 33 3.28 -6.35 -3.29
C ARG A 33 4.08 -7.60 -2.93
N PHE A 34 4.45 -8.40 -3.93
CA PHE A 34 5.05 -9.72 -3.70
C PHE A 34 6.41 -9.92 -4.36
N TYR A 35 6.80 -9.02 -5.27
CA TYR A 35 8.13 -9.06 -5.87
C TYR A 35 9.20 -8.79 -4.82
N LYS A 36 10.21 -9.67 -4.75
CA LYS A 36 11.33 -9.60 -3.79
C LYS A 36 12.67 -9.24 -4.43
N GLY A 37 12.69 -8.96 -5.73
CA GLY A 37 13.90 -8.63 -6.47
C GLY A 37 14.19 -7.12 -6.55
N PRO A 38 15.27 -6.74 -7.26
CA PRO A 38 15.64 -5.35 -7.48
C PRO A 38 14.66 -4.64 -8.43
N VAL A 39 14.42 -3.35 -8.20
CA VAL A 39 13.43 -2.55 -8.94
C VAL A 39 14.10 -1.31 -9.50
N VAL A 40 13.81 -0.99 -10.78
CA VAL A 40 14.33 0.24 -11.42
C VAL A 40 13.52 1.45 -10.96
N PHE A 41 12.19 1.39 -11.06
CA PHE A 41 11.27 2.37 -10.47
C PHE A 41 10.14 1.68 -9.72
N PRO A 42 9.97 1.98 -8.41
CA PRO A 42 8.93 1.34 -7.62
C PRO A 42 7.54 1.83 -8.01
N PHE A 43 6.54 1.03 -7.67
CA PHE A 43 5.15 1.43 -7.83
C PHE A 43 4.87 2.71 -7.04
N GLY A 44 4.20 3.67 -7.69
CA GLY A 44 3.88 4.96 -7.10
C GLY A 44 5.04 5.95 -7.09
N PHE A 45 6.18 5.63 -7.71
CA PHE A 45 7.26 6.59 -7.89
C PHE A 45 6.82 7.75 -8.79
N GLY A 46 7.07 8.97 -8.34
CA GLY A 46 6.77 10.18 -9.08
C GLY A 46 7.62 11.33 -8.56
N LEU A 47 8.02 12.22 -9.47
CA LEU A 47 8.74 13.44 -9.15
C LEU A 47 7.81 14.64 -9.33
N SER A 48 8.05 15.68 -8.55
CA SER A 48 7.36 16.97 -8.68
C SER A 48 8.38 18.09 -8.82
N TYR A 49 7.97 19.17 -9.49
CA TYR A 49 8.78 20.38 -9.62
C TYR A 49 8.91 21.15 -8.30
N ALA A 50 7.99 20.93 -7.37
CA ALA A 50 8.04 21.47 -6.02
C ALA A 50 8.57 20.41 -5.02
N LYS A 51 9.21 20.85 -3.94
CA LYS A 51 9.62 19.98 -2.84
C LYS A 51 8.57 20.05 -1.72
N PHE A 52 8.19 18.91 -1.18
CA PHE A 52 7.19 18.80 -0.12
C PHE A 52 7.79 18.23 1.16
N LYS A 53 7.31 18.71 2.31
CA LYS A 53 7.59 18.14 3.63
C LYS A 53 6.30 17.54 4.17
N HIS A 54 6.32 16.24 4.46
CA HIS A 54 5.20 15.51 5.05
C HIS A 54 5.28 15.54 6.57
N ALA A 55 4.14 15.76 7.23
CA ALA A 55 4.01 15.65 8.67
C ALA A 55 2.70 14.91 9.01
N LEU A 56 2.79 13.93 9.89
CA LEU A 56 1.59 13.28 10.44
C LEU A 56 0.89 14.28 11.36
N ALA A 57 -0.38 14.57 11.09
CA ALA A 57 -1.20 15.26 12.06
C ALA A 57 -1.53 14.26 13.16
N ALA A 58 -1.44 14.67 14.43
CA ALA A 58 -1.64 13.79 15.58
C ALA A 58 -2.91 12.92 15.38
N ALA A 59 -2.69 11.62 15.18
CA ALA A 59 -3.75 10.64 15.17
C ALA A 59 -4.15 10.40 16.64
N SER A 60 -5.46 10.31 16.90
CA SER A 60 -5.92 9.76 18.18
C SER A 60 -5.28 8.37 18.35
N PRO A 61 -4.82 7.99 19.55
CA PRO A 61 -4.15 6.70 19.75
C PRO A 61 -4.99 5.56 19.16
N PRO A 62 -4.40 4.63 18.40
CA PRO A 62 -5.15 3.48 17.91
C PRO A 62 -5.64 2.69 19.11
N GLU A 63 -6.95 2.70 19.33
CA GLU A 63 -7.58 1.82 20.30
C GLU A 63 -7.29 0.38 19.84
N LYS A 64 -6.34 -0.29 20.49
CA LYS A 64 -6.00 -1.68 20.20
C LYS A 64 -7.19 -2.54 20.62
N LYS A 65 -8.15 -2.74 19.72
CA LYS A 65 -9.12 -3.84 19.87
C LYS A 65 -8.38 -5.15 19.62
N THR A 66 -7.70 -5.64 20.65
CA THR A 66 -7.24 -7.02 20.71
C THR A 66 -8.49 -7.89 20.77
N ARG A 67 -8.86 -8.52 19.65
CA ARG A 67 -9.84 -9.62 19.69
C ARG A 67 -9.20 -10.75 20.51
N PRO A 68 -9.82 -11.25 21.59
CA PRO A 68 -9.31 -12.43 22.26
C PRO A 68 -9.26 -13.60 21.25
N PRO A 69 -8.30 -14.52 21.39
CA PRO A 69 -8.23 -15.68 20.51
C PRO A 69 -9.46 -16.55 20.79
N SER A 70 -10.49 -16.45 19.94
CA SER A 70 -11.56 -17.42 19.92
C SER A 70 -10.96 -18.73 19.45
N GLU A 71 -10.87 -19.69 20.37
CA GLU A 71 -10.46 -21.07 20.16
C GLU A 71 -11.05 -21.63 18.85
N SER A 72 -10.20 -22.27 18.05
CA SER A 72 -10.68 -23.08 16.93
C SER A 72 -11.19 -24.41 17.50
N PRO A 73 -12.31 -24.93 16.95
CA PRO A 73 -12.23 -26.32 16.54
C PRO A 73 -12.75 -26.58 15.13
N ALA A 74 -12.05 -27.52 14.50
CA ALA A 74 -12.45 -28.43 13.43
C ALA A 74 -12.67 -27.87 12.01
N ARG A 75 -11.86 -28.44 11.11
CA ARG A 75 -12.11 -28.55 9.67
C ARG A 75 -13.53 -29.06 9.43
N ASN A 76 -14.30 -28.33 8.63
CA ASN A 76 -15.35 -28.90 7.79
C ASN A 76 -15.44 -28.09 6.49
N PHE A 77 -15.17 -28.75 5.38
CA PHE A 77 -15.45 -28.24 4.04
C PHE A 77 -16.97 -28.12 3.88
N GLN A 78 -17.46 -26.95 3.48
CA GLN A 78 -18.78 -26.77 2.89
C GLN A 78 -18.69 -25.87 1.64
N PRO A 79 -19.56 -26.12 0.63
CA PRO A 79 -19.30 -25.75 -0.75
C PRO A 79 -19.67 -24.30 -1.07
N PHE A 80 -19.22 -23.89 -2.26
CA PHE A 80 -19.47 -22.62 -2.92
C PHE A 80 -20.96 -22.21 -2.87
N GLY A 81 -21.23 -21.01 -2.36
CA GLY A 81 -22.55 -20.36 -2.41
C GLY A 81 -23.20 -20.13 -1.05
N SER A 82 -22.78 -19.08 -0.35
CA SER A 82 -23.67 -18.33 0.55
C SER A 82 -23.19 -16.88 0.64
N ASP A 83 -24.13 -15.94 0.49
CA ASP A 83 -23.95 -14.48 0.59
C ASP A 83 -23.58 -14.06 2.03
N GLN A 84 -22.44 -14.54 2.52
CA GLN A 84 -21.82 -13.97 3.71
C GLN A 84 -20.94 -12.82 3.26
N GLY A 85 -21.51 -11.61 3.38
CA GLY A 85 -20.81 -10.36 3.17
C GLY A 85 -19.43 -10.44 3.80
N PHE A 86 -18.39 -10.35 2.97
CA PHE A 86 -17.02 -10.24 3.43
C PHE A 86 -16.98 -9.07 4.40
N ALA A 87 -16.82 -9.38 5.70
CA ALA A 87 -16.59 -8.39 6.73
C ALA A 87 -15.36 -7.59 6.29
N ASN A 88 -15.61 -6.39 5.76
CA ASN A 88 -14.59 -5.49 5.29
C ASN A 88 -13.82 -5.06 6.55
N PRO A 89 -12.51 -5.38 6.70
CA PRO A 89 -11.76 -4.97 7.86
C PRO A 89 -11.43 -3.47 7.73
N ARG A 90 -12.45 -2.63 7.87
CA ARG A 90 -12.30 -1.18 8.03
C ARG A 90 -11.94 -0.90 9.50
N ALA A 91 -10.75 -1.35 9.88
CA ALA A 91 -10.00 -0.69 10.95
C ALA A 91 -9.19 0.43 10.29
N SER A 92 -9.88 1.42 9.71
CA SER A 92 -9.25 2.66 9.29
C SER A 92 -9.10 3.52 10.54
N SER A 93 -7.97 3.39 11.22
CA SER A 93 -7.51 4.50 12.05
C SER A 93 -7.36 5.69 11.10
N ASP A 94 -8.11 6.76 11.31
CA ASP A 94 -8.06 7.97 10.47
C ASP A 94 -6.64 8.55 10.51
N CYS A 95 -5.85 8.23 9.48
CA CYS A 95 -4.45 8.63 9.36
C CYS A 95 -4.42 10.02 8.73
N ARG A 96 -4.56 11.03 9.57
CA ARG A 96 -4.52 12.43 9.14
C ARG A 96 -3.08 12.87 8.90
N SER A 97 -2.82 13.47 7.75
CA SER A 97 -1.51 13.99 7.38
C SER A 97 -1.62 15.40 6.81
N THR A 98 -0.54 16.16 6.94
CA THR A 98 -0.41 17.54 6.46
C THR A 98 0.89 17.70 5.69
N TRP A 99 0.89 18.61 4.72
CA TRP A 99 2.04 18.86 3.86
C TRP A 99 2.35 20.35 3.80
N ARG A 100 3.62 20.67 3.54
CA ARG A 100 4.07 22.03 3.25
C ARG A 100 5.06 22.01 2.10
N THR A 101 4.90 22.90 1.13
CA THR A 101 5.92 23.13 0.12
C THR A 101 7.12 23.81 0.74
N TRP A 102 8.32 23.46 0.31
CA TRP A 102 9.57 24.11 0.71
C TRP A 102 10.34 24.52 -0.54
N GLY A 103 10.50 25.83 -0.78
CA GLY A 103 11.29 26.33 -1.91
C GLY A 103 10.55 27.22 -2.91
N GLY A 104 9.59 28.03 -2.47
CA GLY A 104 9.02 29.13 -3.28
C GLY A 104 8.15 28.75 -4.47
N ILE A 105 8.03 27.45 -4.79
CA ILE A 105 7.21 26.95 -5.90
C ILE A 105 6.04 26.14 -5.32
N GLY A 106 4.82 26.46 -5.76
CA GLY A 106 3.62 25.69 -5.46
C GLY A 106 3.50 24.51 -6.42
N GLY A 107 2.79 23.47 -6.01
CA GLY A 107 2.64 22.28 -6.85
C GLY A 107 1.56 21.34 -6.37
N SER A 108 1.25 20.38 -7.23
CA SER A 108 0.40 19.24 -6.87
C SER A 108 1.25 18.02 -6.55
N GLU A 109 0.83 17.28 -5.55
CA GLU A 109 1.47 16.04 -5.10
C GLU A 109 0.40 14.94 -4.96
N THR A 110 0.76 13.70 -5.28
CA THR A 110 -0.11 12.54 -5.11
C THR A 110 0.43 11.68 -3.98
N VAL A 111 -0.39 11.45 -2.96
CA VAL A 111 -0.04 10.67 -1.77
C VAL A 111 -0.75 9.33 -1.84
N ALA A 112 -0.03 8.24 -1.58
CA ALA A 112 -0.55 6.89 -1.55
C ALA A 112 -0.37 6.29 -0.15
N ALA A 113 -1.46 5.82 0.47
CA ALA A 113 -1.43 5.17 1.76
C ALA A 113 -1.37 3.64 1.61
N PHE A 114 -0.49 3.00 2.37
CA PHE A 114 -0.33 1.55 2.37
C PHE A 114 -0.57 0.97 3.76
N SER A 115 -1.31 -0.13 3.83
CA SER A 115 -1.41 -0.99 5.00
C SER A 115 -0.40 -2.13 4.87
N SER A 116 0.29 -2.46 5.95
CA SER A 116 1.25 -3.57 5.98
C SER A 116 0.91 -4.58 7.07
N SER A 117 0.94 -5.87 6.72
CA SER A 117 0.86 -6.97 7.68
C SER A 117 2.03 -7.92 7.46
N PRO A 118 2.60 -8.52 8.53
CA PRO A 118 3.70 -9.49 8.42
C PRO A 118 3.43 -10.62 7.42
N ALA A 119 2.17 -11.04 7.29
CA ALA A 119 1.79 -12.17 6.43
C ALA A 119 1.52 -11.80 4.96
N SER A 120 1.19 -10.53 4.64
CA SER A 120 0.65 -10.16 3.32
C SER A 120 1.34 -8.98 2.63
N GLY A 121 2.41 -8.47 3.23
CA GLY A 121 3.21 -7.37 2.70
C GLY A 121 2.47 -6.03 2.75
N LYS A 122 2.96 -5.06 1.97
CA LYS A 122 2.35 -3.73 1.82
C LYS A 122 1.24 -3.77 0.78
N ARG A 123 0.07 -3.20 1.09
CA ARG A 123 -1.11 -3.08 0.21
C ARG A 123 -1.60 -1.64 0.20
N LEU A 124 -1.76 -1.07 -1.00
CA LEU A 124 -2.38 0.24 -1.19
C LEU A 124 -3.83 0.22 -0.66
N ILE A 125 -4.17 1.16 0.21
CA ILE A 125 -5.51 1.31 0.79
C ILE A 125 -6.25 2.54 0.27
N GLY A 126 -5.53 3.53 -0.24
CA GLY A 126 -6.10 4.73 -0.85
C GLY A 126 -5.02 5.65 -1.37
N PHE A 127 -5.43 6.64 -2.16
CA PHE A 127 -4.55 7.69 -2.65
C PHE A 127 -5.33 8.98 -2.82
N GLU A 128 -4.65 10.11 -2.69
CA GLU A 128 -5.23 11.44 -2.89
C GLU A 128 -4.24 12.37 -3.57
N LYS A 129 -4.76 13.24 -4.45
CA LYS A 129 -3.99 14.30 -5.10
C LYS A 129 -4.32 15.62 -4.44
N VAL A 130 -3.31 16.32 -3.96
CA VAL A 130 -3.46 17.60 -3.25
C VAL A 130 -2.64 18.67 -3.93
N HIS A 131 -3.20 19.87 -4.02
CA HIS A 131 -2.49 21.06 -4.46
C HIS A 131 -2.07 21.90 -3.25
N VAL A 132 -0.83 22.40 -3.26
CA VAL A 132 -0.28 23.27 -2.24
C VAL A 132 0.33 24.48 -2.91
N ALA A 133 -0.16 25.67 -2.55
CA ALA A 133 0.40 26.94 -3.02
C ALA A 133 1.85 27.14 -2.52
N ALA A 134 2.61 27.99 -3.21
CA ALA A 134 3.99 28.32 -2.84
C ALA A 134 4.10 28.83 -1.39
N GLY A 135 4.93 28.19 -0.58
CA GLY A 135 5.07 28.52 0.85
C GLY A 135 3.84 28.18 1.71
N GLY A 136 2.81 27.60 1.10
CA GLY A 136 1.56 27.25 1.73
C GLY A 136 1.63 25.96 2.55
N LYS A 137 0.65 25.82 3.43
CA LYS A 137 0.34 24.55 4.12
C LYS A 137 -0.90 23.97 3.46
N SER A 138 -0.91 22.67 3.26
CA SER A 138 -2.09 22.00 2.75
C SER A 138 -3.21 21.94 3.79
N PRO A 139 -4.47 21.76 3.36
CA PRO A 139 -5.50 21.24 4.25
C PRO A 139 -5.11 19.85 4.79
N ARG A 140 -5.73 19.45 5.92
CA ARG A 140 -5.61 18.10 6.45
C ARG A 140 -6.24 17.12 5.48
N VAL A 141 -5.56 16.01 5.25
CA VAL A 141 -6.04 14.94 4.37
C VAL A 141 -6.05 13.64 5.15
N GLY A 142 -7.16 12.92 5.07
CA GLY A 142 -7.37 11.60 5.66
C GLY A 142 -7.58 10.57 4.56
N ILE A 143 -6.90 9.43 4.67
CA ILE A 143 -7.00 8.28 3.77
C ILE A 143 -7.40 7.05 4.59
#